data_AF-A0A2G9PV46-F1
#
_entry.id   AF-A0A2G9PV46-F1
#
_cell.length_a   1.000
_cell.length_b   1.000
_cell.length_c   1.000
_cell.angle_alpha   90.00
_cell.angle_beta   90.00
_cell.angle_gamma   90.00
#
_symmetry.space_group_name_H-M   'P 1'
#
loop_
_entity.id
_entity.type
_entity.pdbx_description
1 polymer ?
#
loop_
_entity_poly.entity_id
_entity_poly.type
_entity_poly.pdbx_seq_one_letter_code
_entity_poly.pdbx_strand_id
1 'polypeptide(L)'
;MACVNCGYSSENVGETIITEKLIPTQEEIIEVIDEDVDAQALPITSAECPKCKHDRAHFWTVQTRASDEPETKFLRCEKCKHTWRDYS
;
A
#
# COMPACT_ATOMS: atom_id res chain seq x y z
N MET A 1 7.58 10.39 37.51
CA MET A 1 8.37 9.17 37.26
C MET A 1 9.62 9.25 38.10
N ALA A 2 9.78 8.29 39.01
CA ALA A 2 11.02 8.11 39.74
C ALA A 2 11.75 6.90 39.15
N CYS A 3 13.08 6.97 39.08
CA CYS A 3 13.88 5.84 38.62
C CYS A 3 13.79 4.69 39.63
N VAL A 4 13.30 3.53 39.21
CA VAL A 4 13.15 2.33 40.08
C VAL A 4 14.48 1.76 40.58
N ASN A 5 15.60 2.14 39.97
CA ASN A 5 16.93 1.63 40.32
C ASN A 5 17.69 2.53 41.31
N CYS A 6 17.45 3.84 41.31
CA CYS A 6 18.20 4.79 42.16
C CYS A 6 17.34 5.77 42.95
N GLY A 7 16.01 5.73 42.82
CA GLY A 7 15.08 6.54 43.61
C GLY A 7 15.05 8.03 43.29
N TYR A 8 15.85 8.50 42.33
CA TYR A 8 15.85 9.90 41.91
C TYR A 8 14.53 10.28 41.22
N SER A 9 13.89 11.35 41.70
CA SER A 9 12.64 11.89 41.17
C SER A 9 12.85 13.34 40.73
N SER A 10 12.65 13.62 39.44
CA SER A 10 12.58 15.00 38.93
C SER A 10 11.15 15.51 39.00
N GLU A 11 10.97 16.78 39.35
CA GLU A 11 9.67 17.44 39.51
C GLU A 11 9.00 17.77 38.16
N ASN A 12 9.70 17.55 37.05
CA ASN A 12 9.22 17.77 35.69
C ASN A 12 8.93 16.45 35.01
N VAL A 13 7.81 15.83 35.39
CA VAL A 13 7.28 14.65 34.73
C VAL A 13 6.13 15.15 33.89
N GLY A 14 6.44 15.61 32.67
CA GLY A 14 5.40 15.84 31.68
C GLY A 14 4.54 14.58 31.57
N GLU A 15 3.22 14.74 31.57
CA GLU A 15 2.28 13.63 31.40
C GLU A 15 2.72 12.79 30.21
N THR A 16 3.12 11.55 30.45
CA THR A 16 3.44 10.62 29.37
C THR A 16 2.12 10.16 28.79
N ILE A 17 1.66 10.90 27.79
CA ILE A 17 0.50 10.52 26.99
C ILE A 17 0.97 9.37 26.11
N ILE A 18 0.55 8.15 26.44
CA ILE A 18 0.68 7.00 25.55
C ILE A 18 -0.37 7.21 24.46
N THR A 19 0.02 7.93 23.41
CA THR A 19 -0.84 8.07 22.25
C THR A 19 -0.65 6.85 21.38
N GLU A 20 -1.68 6.00 21.34
CA GLU A 20 -1.81 5.01 20.27
C GLU A 20 -2.03 5.82 18.98
N LYS A 21 -0.97 6.00 18.18
CA LYS A 21 -1.15 6.40 16.80
C LYS A 21 -1.83 5.23 16.10
N LEU A 22 -3.17 5.23 16.14
CA LEU A 22 -3.96 4.67 15.07
C LEU A 22 -3.54 5.46 13.83
N ILE A 23 -2.49 4.98 13.16
CA ILE A 23 -2.20 5.39 11.80
C ILE A 23 -3.52 5.08 11.10
N PRO A 24 -4.29 6.09 10.65
CA PRO A 24 -5.50 5.82 9.89
C PRO A 24 -5.01 4.90 8.79
N THR A 25 -5.56 3.68 8.76
CA THR A 25 -5.32 2.62 7.77
C THR A 25 -4.87 3.32 6.51
N GLN A 26 -3.55 3.30 6.23
CA GLN A 26 -3.00 3.95 5.05
C GLN A 26 -3.92 3.49 3.95
N GLU A 27 -4.77 4.42 3.46
CA GLU A 27 -5.68 4.15 2.36
C GLU A 27 -4.80 3.47 1.35
N GLU A 28 -5.04 2.17 1.15
CA GLU A 28 -4.07 1.24 0.59
C GLU A 28 -3.36 2.01 -0.50
N ILE A 29 -2.11 2.40 -0.21
CA ILE A 29 -1.37 3.23 -1.13
C ILE A 29 -1.04 2.20 -2.19
N ILE A 30 -1.97 2.05 -3.14
CA ILE A 30 -1.70 1.50 -4.43
C ILE A 30 -0.58 2.42 -4.86
N GLU A 31 0.66 1.97 -4.69
CA GLU A 31 1.81 2.64 -5.28
C GLU A 31 1.50 2.57 -6.77
N VAL A 32 0.82 3.63 -7.26
CA VAL A 32 0.52 3.81 -8.65
C VAL A 32 1.88 4.08 -9.24
N ILE A 33 2.50 3.00 -9.71
CA ILE A 33 3.81 2.95 -10.32
C ILE A 33 3.94 4.16 -11.25
N ASP A 34 4.93 5.01 -10.98
CA ASP A 34 5.22 6.24 -11.72
C ASP A 34 5.24 5.98 -13.23
N GLU A 35 4.66 6.93 -13.97
CA GLU A 35 3.69 6.62 -15.03
C GLU A 35 4.23 6.16 -16.40
N ASP A 36 5.53 5.94 -16.58
CA ASP A 36 6.08 5.68 -17.92
C ASP A 36 7.32 4.76 -18.00
N VAL A 37 8.14 4.66 -16.94
CA VAL A 37 9.41 3.91 -17.04
C VAL A 37 9.23 2.43 -16.69
N ASP A 38 8.46 2.12 -15.66
CA ASP A 38 8.33 0.76 -15.15
C ASP A 38 7.22 -0.06 -15.86
N ALA A 39 6.24 0.60 -16.46
CA ALA A 39 5.18 -0.09 -17.20
C ALA A 39 5.73 -0.93 -18.37
N GLN A 40 6.81 -0.48 -19.02
CA GLN A 40 7.47 -1.25 -20.10
C GLN A 40 8.15 -2.53 -19.59
N ALA A 41 8.54 -2.57 -18.32
CA ALA A 41 9.18 -3.74 -17.70
C ALA A 41 8.17 -4.76 -17.18
N LEU A 42 6.89 -4.37 -17.04
CA LEU A 42 5.84 -5.23 -16.52
C LEU A 42 5.28 -6.16 -17.60
N PRO A 43 5.00 -7.43 -17.25
CA PRO A 43 4.43 -8.39 -18.19
C PRO A 43 3.04 -7.94 -18.67
N ILE A 44 2.75 -8.18 -19.94
CA ILE A 44 1.44 -7.89 -20.56
C ILE A 44 0.55 -9.13 -20.45
N THR A 45 -0.70 -8.92 -20.05
CA THR A 45 -1.77 -9.91 -20.03
C THR A 45 -2.96 -9.47 -20.86
N SER A 46 -3.79 -10.44 -21.27
CA SER A 46 -5.07 -10.18 -21.94
C SER A 46 -6.15 -9.86 -20.90
N ALA A 47 -6.46 -8.58 -20.70
CA ALA A 47 -7.50 -8.13 -19.78
C ALA A 47 -8.25 -6.92 -20.37
N GLU A 48 -9.59 -6.97 -20.33
CA GLU A 48 -10.43 -5.90 -20.86
C GLU A 48 -10.42 -4.68 -19.92
N CYS A 49 -9.98 -3.53 -20.45
CA CYS A 49 -10.01 -2.29 -19.69
C CYS A 49 -11.44 -1.76 -19.51
N PRO A 50 -11.91 -1.50 -18.27
CA PRO A 50 -13.27 -1.02 -18.01
C PRO A 50 -13.54 0.39 -18.57
N LYS A 51 -12.48 1.16 -18.86
CA LYS A 51 -12.58 2.55 -19.35
C LYS A 51 -12.55 2.66 -20.88
N CYS A 52 -11.76 1.84 -21.56
CA CYS A 52 -11.53 1.98 -23.00
C CYS A 52 -11.74 0.69 -23.82
N LYS A 53 -12.14 -0.42 -23.17
CA LYS A 53 -12.39 -1.74 -23.79
C LYS A 53 -11.22 -2.25 -24.63
N HIS A 54 -10.01 -2.00 -24.15
CA HIS A 54 -8.82 -2.56 -24.76
C HIS A 54 -8.47 -3.88 -24.07
N ASP A 55 -8.14 -4.91 -24.84
CA ASP A 55 -7.85 -6.26 -24.34
C ASP A 55 -6.43 -6.46 -23.79
N ARG A 56 -5.57 -5.44 -23.74
CA ARG A 56 -4.20 -5.57 -23.23
C ARG A 56 -3.93 -4.65 -22.05
N ALA A 57 -3.36 -5.25 -21.01
CA ALA A 57 -2.96 -4.54 -19.80
C ALA A 57 -1.65 -5.12 -19.24
N HIS A 58 -0.83 -4.28 -18.64
CA HIS A 58 0.29 -4.72 -17.80
C HIS A 58 -0.25 -5.19 -16.46
N PHE A 59 0.35 -6.23 -15.88
CA PHE A 59 -0.05 -6.69 -14.54
C PHE A 59 1.15 -6.78 -13.58
N TRP A 60 0.87 -6.54 -12.31
CA TRP A 60 1.81 -6.78 -11.21
C TRP A 60 1.06 -7.22 -9.97
N THR A 61 1.75 -7.93 -9.09
CA THR A 61 1.17 -8.50 -7.88
C THR A 61 1.80 -7.85 -6.66
N VAL A 62 0.99 -7.35 -5.74
CA VAL A 62 1.48 -6.75 -4.49
C VAL A 62 1.03 -7.63 -3.34
N GLN A 63 1.98 -7.98 -2.47
CA GLN A 63 1.68 -8.66 -1.22
C GLN A 63 1.29 -7.62 -0.17
N THR A 64 -0.02 -7.35 -0.09
CA THR A 64 -0.63 -6.66 1.05
C THR A 64 -0.68 -7.68 2.20
N ARG A 65 0.03 -7.38 3.27
CA ARG A 65 0.40 -8.29 4.36
C ARG A 65 -0.80 -8.91 5.13
N ALA A 66 -1.01 -10.22 5.07
CA ALA A 66 -1.54 -11.12 6.12
C ALA A 66 -1.55 -12.57 5.56
N SER A 67 -1.33 -13.60 6.38
CA SER A 67 -1.32 -15.01 5.92
C SER A 67 -2.66 -15.52 5.37
N ASP A 68 -3.73 -14.72 5.44
CA ASP A 68 -5.11 -15.12 5.14
C ASP A 68 -5.66 -14.49 3.85
N GLU A 69 -4.95 -13.57 3.20
CA GLU A 69 -5.41 -12.90 1.96
C GLU A 69 -4.60 -13.35 0.73
N PRO A 70 -5.27 -13.66 -0.40
CA PRO A 70 -4.58 -13.94 -1.66
C PRO A 70 -3.83 -12.70 -2.16
N GLU A 71 -2.78 -12.92 -2.95
CA GLU A 71 -2.03 -11.84 -3.60
C GLU A 71 -2.97 -10.91 -4.38
N THR A 72 -2.85 -9.59 -4.18
CA THR A 72 -3.66 -8.64 -4.95
C THR A 72 -2.98 -8.38 -6.29
N LYS A 73 -3.68 -8.72 -7.38
CA LYS A 73 -3.23 -8.44 -8.74
C LYS A 73 -3.74 -7.08 -9.18
N PHE A 74 -2.84 -6.25 -9.68
CA PHE A 74 -3.15 -4.97 -10.28
C PHE A 74 -2.95 -5.04 -11.79
N LEU A 75 -3.85 -4.40 -12.53
CA LEU A 75 -3.86 -4.33 -13.99
C LEU A 75 -3.81 -2.86 -14.40
N ARG A 76 -2.97 -2.52 -15.38
CA ARG A 76 -2.88 -1.18 -15.98
C ARG A 76 -3.04 -1.27 -17.48
N CYS A 77 -4.02 -0.56 -18.02
CA CYS A 77 -4.26 -0.54 -19.47
C CYS A 77 -3.07 0.06 -20.22
N GLU A 78 -2.60 -0.64 -21.26
CA GLU A 78 -1.53 -0.17 -22.17
C GLU A 78 -1.91 1.16 -22.86
N LYS A 79 -3.20 1.35 -23.17
CA LYS A 79 -3.69 2.47 -23.98
C LYS A 79 -4.07 3.70 -23.16
N CYS A 80 -4.86 3.51 -22.09
CA CYS A 80 -5.43 4.62 -21.32
C CYS A 80 -4.80 4.81 -19.94
N LYS A 81 -3.80 3.98 -19.59
CA LYS A 81 -3.09 3.98 -18.30
C LYS A 81 -4.00 3.87 -17.06
N HIS A 82 -5.26 3.46 -17.25
CA HIS A 82 -6.16 3.20 -16.14
C HIS A 82 -5.68 1.96 -15.38
N THR A 83 -5.53 2.07 -14.06
CA THR A 83 -5.15 0.98 -13.18
C THR A 83 -6.37 0.50 -12.38
N TRP A 84 -6.58 -0.81 -12.31
CA TRP A 84 -7.63 -1.45 -11.51
C TRP A 84 -7.11 -2.72 -10.85
N ARG A 85 -7.83 -3.21 -9.83
CA ARG A 85 -7.53 -4.46 -9.14
C ARG A 85 -8.28 -5.61 -9.80
N ASP A 86 -7.61 -6.73 -9.99
CA ASP A 86 -8.20 -7.98 -10.42
C ASP A 86 -8.49 -8.83 -9.16
N TYR A 87 -9.77 -9.18 -8.97
CA TYR A 87 -10.24 -9.98 -7.82
C TYR A 87 -10.46 -11.45 -8.18
N SER A 88 -9.88 -11.93 -9.30
CA SER A 88 -10.08 -13.31 -9.80
C SER A 88 -9.41 -14.38 -8.95
#